data_AF-A0A496Q9B6-F1
#
_entry.id   AF-A0A496Q9B6-F1
#
_cell.length_a   1.000
_cell.length_b   1.000
_cell.length_c   1.000
_cell.angle_alpha   90.00
_cell.angle_beta   90.00
_cell.angle_gamma   90.00
#
_symmetry.space_group_name_H-M   'P 1'
#
loop_
_entity.id
_entity.type
_entity.pdbx_description
1 polymer ?
#
loop_
_entity_poly.entity_id
_entity_poly.type
_entity_poly.pdbx_seq_one_letter_code
_entity_poly.pdbx_strand_id
1 'polypeptide(L)' 'VKSEIVVPMKRGKHVVGELDIDSHTLSAFDESDRMFLEWVCKRVVERYFMGD' A
#
# COMPACT_ATOMS: atom_id res chain seq x y z
N VAL A 1 -17.96 -5.09 1.02
CA VAL A 1 -16.84 -4.74 0.13
C VAL A 1 -17.19 -5.13 -1.29
N LYS A 2 -16.93 -4.28 -2.30
CA LYS A 2 -17.11 -4.62 -3.74
C LYS A 2 -15.79 -4.60 -4.51
N SER A 3 -14.79 -3.88 -4.03
CA SER A 3 -13.39 -3.96 -4.45
C SER A 3 -12.50 -3.57 -3.29
N GLU A 4 -11.26 -4.04 -3.31
CA GLU A 4 -10.27 -3.90 -2.24
C GLU A 4 -8.89 -3.80 -2.91
N ILE A 5 -8.01 -2.98 -2.35
CA ILE A 5 -6.58 -2.99 -2.70
C ILE A 5 -5.75 -3.02 -1.41
N VAL A 6 -4.91 -4.05 -1.31
CA VAL A 6 -4.01 -4.25 -0.17
C VAL A 6 -2.57 -4.09 -0.65
N VAL A 7 -1.85 -3.13 -0.07
CA VAL A 7 -0.46 -2.81 -0.44
C VAL A 7 0.47 -3.07 0.75
N PRO A 8 1.37 -4.07 0.68
CA PRO A 8 2.29 -4.35 1.77
C PRO A 8 3.40 -3.29 1.86
N MET A 9 3.62 -2.75 3.06
CA MET A 9 4.74 -1.86 3.36
C MET A 9 5.98 -2.70 3.72
N LYS A 10 7.01 -2.64 2.87
CA LYS A 10 8.22 -3.48 3.01
C LYS A 10 9.45 -2.66 3.39
N ARG A 11 10.19 -3.12 4.39
CA ARG A 11 11.55 -2.68 4.73
C ARG A 11 12.53 -3.81 4.45
N GLY A 12 13.21 -3.74 3.31
CA GLY A 12 14.03 -4.84 2.81
C GLY A 12 13.18 -6.08 2.55
N LYS A 13 13.50 -7.20 3.21
CA LYS A 13 12.74 -8.45 3.11
C LYS A 13 11.59 -8.56 4.12
N HIS A 14 11.47 -7.61 5.04
CA HIS A 14 10.47 -7.65 6.10
C HIS A 14 9.25 -6.81 5.74
N VAL A 15 8.05 -7.36 5.94
CA VAL A 15 6.80 -6.59 5.94
C VAL A 15 6.68 -5.91 7.29
N VAL A 16 6.54 -4.59 7.29
CA VAL A 16 6.43 -3.76 8.50
C VAL A 16 5.02 -3.22 8.72
N GLY A 17 4.12 -3.47 7.77
CA GLY A 17 2.70 -3.16 7.84
C GLY A 17 2.03 -3.32 6.48
N GLU A 18 0.78 -2.92 6.39
CA GLU A 18 0.00 -2.92 5.14
C GLU A 18 -0.90 -1.69 5.07
N LEU A 19 -1.18 -1.24 3.85
CA LEU A 19 -2.22 -0.29 3.54
C LEU A 19 -3.40 -1.07 2.97
N ASP A 20 -4.51 -1.05 3.68
CA ASP A 20 -5.75 -1.74 3.31
C ASP A 20 -6.84 -0.71 2.98
N ILE A 21 -7.38 -0.77 1.77
CA ILE A 21 -8.40 0.16 1.26
C ILE A 21 -9.56 -0.61 0.64
N ASP A 22 -10.73 -0.44 1.25
CA ASP A 22 -12.00 -0.95 0.77
C ASP A 22 -12.78 0.07 -0.08
N SER A 23 -13.58 -0.44 -1.02
CA SER A 23 -14.54 0.36 -1.78
C SER A 23 -15.89 -0.34 -1.96
N HIS A 24 -16.96 0.46 -1.99
CA HIS A 24 -18.31 0.04 -2.35
C HIS A 24 -18.59 0.10 -3.87
N THR A 25 -17.63 0.60 -4.65
CA THR A 25 -17.66 0.63 -6.11
C THR A 25 -17.02 -0.64 -6.67
N LEU A 26 -17.59 -1.22 -7.73
CA LEU A 26 -17.00 -2.38 -8.41
C LEU A 26 -15.80 -1.93 -9.25
N SER A 27 -14.69 -2.67 -9.21
CA SER A 27 -13.46 -2.35 -9.95
C SER A 27 -12.97 -0.92 -9.70
N ALA A 28 -12.96 -0.49 -8.44
CA ALA A 28 -12.61 0.88 -8.07
C ALA A 28 -11.12 1.21 -8.20
N PHE A 29 -10.28 0.18 -8.37
CA PHE A 29 -8.83 0.31 -8.43
C PHE A 29 -8.30 -0.29 -9.73
N ASP A 30 -7.33 0.37 -10.31
CA ASP A 30 -6.59 -0.10 -11.47
C ASP A 30 -5.07 -0.13 -11.21
N GLU A 31 -4.33 -0.37 -12.29
CA GLU A 31 -2.87 -0.47 -12.25
C GLU A 31 -2.18 0.85 -11.82
N SER A 32 -2.77 2.00 -12.16
CA SER A 32 -2.24 3.30 -11.77
C SER A 32 -2.38 3.54 -10.27
N ASP A 33 -3.50 3.10 -9.68
CA ASP A 33 -3.71 3.12 -8.23
C ASP A 33 -2.66 2.26 -7.53
N ARG A 34 -2.42 1.03 -8.02
CA ARG A 34 -1.38 0.15 -7.46
C ARG A 34 -0.01 0.81 -7.48
N MET A 35 0.41 1.36 -8.63
CA MET A 35 1.71 2.02 -8.76
C MET A 35 1.84 3.23 -7.83
N PHE A 36 0.79 4.05 -7.72
CA PHE A 36 0.77 5.21 -6.85
C PHE A 36 0.83 4.82 -5.37
N LEU A 37 0.00 3.87 -4.95
CA LEU A 37 -0.07 3.43 -3.56
C LEU A 37 1.22 2.70 -3.11
N GLU A 38 1.86 1.94 -4.00
CA GLU A 38 3.20 1.37 -3.74
C GLU A 38 4.24 2.46 -3.52
N TRP A 39 4.21 3.53 -4.34
CA TRP A 39 5.10 4.67 -4.16
C TRP A 39 4.85 5.41 -2.84
N VAL A 40 3.59 5.65 -2.47
CA VAL A 40 3.20 6.24 -1.19
C VAL A 40 3.69 5.37 -0.02
N CYS A 41 3.42 4.06 -0.06
CA CYS A 41 3.87 3.10 0.95
C CYS A 41 5.38 3.14 1.13
N LYS A 42 6.15 3.21 0.03
CA LYS A 42 7.61 3.38 0.09
C LYS A 42 8.00 4.66 0.82
N ARG A 43 7.35 5.80 0.53
CA ARG A 43 7.62 7.07 1.20
C ARG A 43 7.32 7.03 2.70
N VAL A 44 6.23 6.35 3.09
CA VAL A 44 5.86 6.14 4.49
C VAL A 44 6.91 5.27 5.20
N VAL A 45 7.32 4.15 4.60
CA VAL A 45 8.39 3.29 5.13
C VAL A 45 9.68 4.08 5.33
N GLU A 46 10.11 4.84 4.32
CA GLU A 46 11.31 5.67 4.39
C GLU A 46 11.23 6.74 5.49
N ARG A 47 10.03 7.28 5.77
CA ARG A 47 9.85 8.34 6.77
C ARG A 47 9.77 7.86 8.22
N TYR A 48 9.19 6.68 8.45
CA TYR A 48 8.82 6.22 9.79
C TYR A 48 9.53 4.93 10.23
N PHE A 49 10.12 4.19 9.29
CA PHE A 49 10.74 2.90 9.56
C PHE A 49 12.24 2.87 9.20
N MET A 50 12.85 4.04 9.00
CA MET A 50 14.31 4.20 8.90
C MET A 50 14.93 4.34 10.30
N GLY A 51 15.67 3.31 10.71
CA GLY A 51 16.33 3.16 12.01
C GLY A 51 16.39 1.67 12.41
N ASP A 52 17.47 1.28 13.08
CA ASP A 52 17.65 -0.06 13.67
C ASP A 52 16.61 -0.34 14.77
#